data_AF-A0A7S0WW81-F1
#
_entry.id   AF-A0A7S0WW81-F1
#
_cell.length_a   1.000
_cell.length_b   1.000
_cell.length_c   1.000
_cell.angle_alpha   90.00
_cell.angle_beta   90.00
_cell.angle_gamma   90.00
#
_symmetry.space_group_name_H-M   'P 1'
#
loop_
_entity.id
_entity.type
_entity.pdbx_description
1 polymer ?
#
loop_
_entity_poly.entity_id
_entity_poly.type
_entity_poly.pdbx_seq_one_letter_code
_entity_poly.pdbx_strand_id
1 'polypeptide(L)'
;MDYDAYTRVTTLIERLTNDVHDAEHLDAQKLSELKKTVRASDAVLLRAFEVLMERLKLRNSQKRLRALLILDVFFRRSKVCRGLLISKLEAFFELVVGLNS
;
A
#
# COMPACT_ATOMS: atom_id res chain seq x y z
N MET A 1 14.06 -15.91 5.45
CA MET A 1 13.02 -14.86 5.57
C MET A 1 13.74 -13.52 5.50
N ASP A 2 13.43 -12.68 4.51
CA ASP A 2 14.12 -11.40 4.28
C ASP A 2 13.56 -10.30 5.20
N TYR A 3 14.01 -10.33 6.45
CA TYR A 3 13.54 -9.44 7.52
C TYR A 3 13.81 -7.96 7.21
N ASP A 4 14.90 -7.67 6.51
CA ASP A 4 15.27 -6.30 6.13
C ASP A 4 14.29 -5.75 5.08
N ALA A 5 13.97 -6.52 4.04
CA ALA A 5 13.00 -6.10 3.04
C ALA A 5 11.60 -5.87 3.63
N TYR A 6 11.19 -6.67 4.63
CA TYR A 6 9.89 -6.54 5.30
C TYR A 6 9.80 -5.26 6.15
N THR A 7 10.88 -4.97 6.87
CA THR A 7 10.97 -3.74 7.66
C THR A 7 11.00 -2.54 6.73
N ARG A 8 11.83 -2.60 5.67
CA ARG A 8 11.98 -1.53 4.69
C ARG A 8 10.67 -1.20 3.97
N VAL A 9 9.95 -2.23 3.50
CA VAL A 9 8.68 -2.03 2.78
C VAL A 9 7.63 -1.39 3.70
N THR A 10 7.59 -1.83 4.96
CA THR A 10 6.68 -1.27 5.97
C THR A 10 7.01 0.21 6.15
N THR A 11 8.25 0.55 6.51
CA THR A 11 8.69 1.94 6.75
C THR A 11 8.44 2.85 5.55
N LEU A 12 8.68 2.39 4.33
CA LEU A 12 8.44 3.19 3.13
C LEU A 12 6.95 3.51 2.95
N ILE A 13 6.05 2.55 3.17
CA ILE A 13 4.60 2.78 3.13
C ILE A 13 4.19 3.76 4.23
N GLU A 14 4.74 3.62 5.45
CA GLU A 14 4.40 4.54 6.54
C GLU A 14 4.80 5.98 6.23
N ARG A 15 6.01 6.17 5.70
CA ARG A 15 6.51 7.49 5.31
C ARG A 15 5.69 8.07 4.16
N LEU A 16 5.40 7.25 3.14
CA LEU A 16 4.60 7.67 2.00
C LEU A 16 3.14 7.96 2.37
N THR A 17 2.58 7.36 3.42
CA THR A 17 1.20 7.63 3.86
C THR A 17 1.09 8.74 4.89
N ASN A 18 2.16 9.02 5.65
CA ASN A 18 2.21 10.11 6.62
C ASN A 18 2.69 11.45 6.02
N ASP A 19 3.12 11.48 4.76
CA ASP A 19 3.58 12.69 4.11
C ASP A 19 2.43 13.70 3.96
N VAL A 20 2.65 14.93 4.43
CA VAL A 20 1.65 16.01 4.53
C VAL A 20 1.78 17.05 3.43
N HIS A 21 2.85 17.01 2.62
CA HIS A 21 3.17 18.11 1.71
C HIS A 21 2.32 18.15 0.44
N ASP A 22 1.87 17.00 -0.07
CA ASP A 22 1.05 16.93 -1.30
C ASP A 22 0.11 15.73 -1.22
N ALA A 23 -1.20 15.97 -1.05
CA ALA A 23 -2.18 14.90 -0.83
C ALA A 23 -2.37 13.97 -2.03
N GLU A 24 -2.09 14.45 -3.25
CA GLU A 24 -2.35 13.71 -4.50
C GLU A 24 -1.08 13.12 -5.11
N HIS A 25 0.09 13.66 -4.77
CA HIS A 25 1.37 13.16 -5.26
C HIS A 25 2.14 12.38 -4.20
N LEU A 26 2.57 11.18 -4.59
CA LEU A 26 3.52 10.38 -3.84
C LEU A 26 4.94 10.86 -4.14
N ASP A 27 5.76 11.02 -3.10
CA ASP A 27 7.18 11.28 -3.26
C ASP A 27 7.82 10.25 -4.22
N ALA A 28 8.33 10.73 -5.34
CA ALA A 28 8.80 9.90 -6.44
C ALA A 28 10.01 9.03 -6.05
N GLN A 29 10.89 9.55 -5.18
CA GLN A 29 12.07 8.83 -4.73
C GLN A 29 11.67 7.67 -3.80
N LYS A 30 10.86 7.95 -2.78
CA LYS A 30 10.33 6.94 -1.85
C LYS A 30 9.50 5.89 -2.59
N LEU A 31 8.69 6.30 -3.57
CA LEU A 31 7.89 5.37 -4.39
C LEU A 31 8.77 4.51 -5.30
N SER A 32 9.84 5.07 -5.87
CA SER A 32 10.81 4.30 -6.67
C SER A 32 11.49 3.23 -5.81
N GLU A 33 11.90 3.58 -4.60
CA GLU A 33 12.49 2.65 -3.65
C GLU A 33 11.51 1.56 -3.25
N LEU A 34 10.27 1.93 -2.91
CA LEU A 34 9.22 0.98 -2.56
C LEU A 34 8.99 -0.05 -3.67
N LYS A 35 8.91 0.40 -4.92
CA LYS A 35 8.78 -0.47 -6.10
C LYS A 35 9.96 -1.43 -6.25
N LYS A 36 11.17 -1.04 -5.87
CA LYS A 36 12.34 -1.94 -5.89
C LYS A 36 12.25 -2.96 -4.77
N THR A 37 11.91 -2.54 -3.55
CA THR A 37 11.79 -3.43 -2.39
C THR A 37 10.74 -4.52 -2.62
N VAL A 38 9.55 -4.17 -3.11
CA VAL A 38 8.48 -5.18 -3.35
C VAL A 38 8.81 -6.18 -4.45
N ARG A 39 9.80 -5.91 -5.31
CA ARG A 39 10.26 -6.86 -6.35
C ARG A 39 11.22 -7.91 -5.83
N ALA A 40 11.68 -7.80 -4.57
CA ALA A 40 12.60 -8.77 -3.98
C ALA A 40 11.96 -10.16 -3.87
N SER A 41 10.66 -10.25 -3.53
CA SER A 41 9.89 -11.49 -3.59
C SER A 41 8.37 -11.24 -3.47
N ASP A 42 7.58 -12.23 -3.87
CA ASP A 42 6.12 -12.21 -3.67
C ASP A 42 5.72 -12.10 -2.19
N ALA A 43 6.57 -12.59 -1.29
CA ALA A 43 6.36 -12.50 0.15
C ALA A 43 6.50 -11.06 0.67
N VAL A 44 7.44 -10.28 0.11
CA VAL A 44 7.55 -8.83 0.40
C VAL A 44 6.36 -8.07 -0.17
N LEU A 45 5.87 -8.45 -1.36
CA LEU A 45 4.66 -7.86 -1.93
C LEU A 45 3.41 -8.16 -1.09
N LEU A 46 3.26 -9.39 -0.60
CA LEU A 46 2.20 -9.75 0.33
C LEU A 46 2.27 -8.88 1.59
N ARG A 47 3.47 -8.73 2.17
CA ARG A 47 3.66 -7.86 3.33
C ARG A 47 3.28 -6.41 3.03
N ALA A 48 3.66 -5.89 1.88
CA ALA A 48 3.28 -4.54 1.44
C ALA A 48 1.76 -4.38 1.36
N PHE A 49 1.07 -5.37 0.79
CA PHE A 49 -0.38 -5.40 0.66
C PHE A 49 -1.08 -5.40 2.03
N GLU A 50 -0.63 -6.24 2.97
CA GLU A 50 -1.16 -6.26 4.34
C GLU A 50 -1.03 -4.89 5.02
N VAL A 51 0.15 -4.26 4.92
CA VAL A 51 0.40 -2.94 5.51
C VAL A 51 -0.53 -1.90 4.86
N LEU A 52 -0.75 -1.94 3.55
CA LEU A 52 -1.67 -1.04 2.87
C LEU A 52 -3.12 -1.22 3.33
N MET A 53 -3.58 -2.46 3.53
CA MET A 53 -4.91 -2.75 4.07
C MET A 53 -5.09 -2.17 5.47
N GLU A 54 -4.07 -2.25 6.34
CA GLU A 54 -4.10 -1.59 7.66
C GLU A 54 -4.12 -0.06 7.54
N ARG A 55 -3.40 0.51 6.57
CA ARG A 55 -3.41 1.97 6.32
C ARG A 55 -4.77 2.46 5.84
N LEU A 56 -5.51 1.65 5.07
CA LEU A 56 -6.87 1.98 4.64
C LEU A 56 -7.89 2.01 5.80
N LYS A 57 -7.60 1.38 6.95
CA LYS A 57 -8.44 1.45 8.15
C LYS A 57 -8.27 2.75 8.96
N LEU A 58 -7.28 3.58 8.62
CA LEU A 58 -7.01 4.81 9.37
C LEU A 58 -8.15 5.83 9.22
N ARG A 59 -8.43 6.58 10.29
CA ARG A 59 -9.48 7.62 10.29
C ARG A 59 -9.18 8.80 9.37
N ASN A 60 -7.91 9.10 9.14
CA ASN A 60 -7.48 10.23 8.33
C ASN A 60 -7.65 9.93 6.81
N SER A 61 -8.49 10.71 6.14
CA SER A 61 -8.82 10.55 4.72
C SER A 61 -7.60 10.67 3.79
N GLN A 62 -6.67 11.60 4.07
CA GLN A 62 -5.44 11.75 3.30
C GLN A 62 -4.56 10.50 3.40
N LYS A 63 -4.42 9.91 4.60
CA LYS A 63 -3.65 8.66 4.77
C LYS A 63 -4.28 7.50 4.00
N ARG A 64 -5.61 7.39 4.01
CA ARG A 64 -6.34 6.38 3.22
C ARG A 64 -6.16 6.59 1.73
N LEU A 65 -6.31 7.83 1.24
CA LEU A 65 -6.11 8.18 -0.17
C LEU A 65 -4.71 7.78 -0.65
N ARG A 66 -3.68 8.14 0.12
CA ARG A 66 -2.29 7.78 -0.21
C ARG A 66 -2.06 6.28 -0.22
N ALA A 67 -2.65 5.55 0.73
CA ALA A 67 -2.59 4.08 0.71
C ALA A 67 -3.24 3.51 -0.56
N LEU A 68 -4.38 4.07 -1.00
CA LEU A 68 -5.05 3.68 -2.23
C LEU A 68 -4.19 3.98 -3.48
N LEU A 69 -3.55 5.14 -3.55
CA LEU A 69 -2.64 5.50 -4.63
C LEU A 69 -1.44 4.54 -4.73
N ILE A 70 -0.86 4.16 -3.59
CA ILE A 70 0.24 3.17 -3.57
C ILE A 70 -0.28 1.80 -4.01
N LEU A 71 -1.46 1.38 -3.54
CA LEU A 71 -2.06 0.11 -3.93
C LEU A 71 -2.34 0.04 -5.44
N ASP A 72 -2.81 1.13 -6.04
CA ASP A 72 -3.05 1.22 -7.50
C ASP A 72 -1.75 0.98 -8.31
N VAL A 73 -0.62 1.53 -7.84
CA VAL A 73 0.70 1.30 -8.46
C VAL A 73 1.05 -0.20 -8.51
N PHE A 74 0.75 -0.93 -7.44
CA PHE A 74 1.00 -2.38 -7.39
C PHE A 74 -0.01 -3.16 -8.22
N PHE A 75 -1.29 -2.82 -8.09
CA PHE A 75 -2.40 -3.48 -8.77
C PHE A 75 -2.22 -3.47 -10.30
N ARG A 76 -1.85 -2.31 -10.88
CA ARG A 76 -1.65 -2.16 -12.34
C ARG A 76 -0.51 -3.01 -12.90
N ARG A 77 0.46 -3.41 -12.08
CA ARG A 77 1.73 -4.01 -12.54
C ARG A 77 1.97 -5.43 -12.02
N SER A 78 1.20 -5.91 -11.03
CA SER A 78 1.41 -7.23 -10.42
C SER A 78 0.16 -8.12 -10.48
N LYS A 79 0.28 -9.31 -11.10
CA LYS A 79 -0.77 -10.34 -11.08
C LYS A 79 -1.01 -10.86 -9.66
N VAL A 80 0.06 -11.02 -8.87
CA VAL A 80 -0.02 -11.45 -7.46
C VAL A 80 -0.83 -10.43 -6.65
N CYS A 81 -0.55 -9.13 -6.81
CA CYS A 81 -1.33 -8.08 -6.15
C CYS A 81 -2.82 -8.12 -6.53
N ARG A 82 -3.13 -8.35 -7.82
CA ARG A 82 -4.51 -8.52 -8.27
C ARG A 82 -5.20 -9.71 -7.61
N GLY A 83 -4.52 -10.84 -7.49
CA GLY A 83 -5.03 -12.02 -6.77
C GLY A 83 -5.28 -11.76 -5.29
N LEU A 84 -4.36 -11.05 -4.62
CA LEU A 84 -4.52 -10.65 -3.22
C LEU A 84 -5.70 -9.69 -3.02
N LEU A 85 -5.89 -8.73 -3.93
CA LEU A 85 -7.03 -7.82 -3.83
C LEU A 85 -8.37 -8.55 -4.03
N ILE A 86 -8.44 -9.46 -4.99
CA ILE A 86 -9.64 -10.28 -5.23
C ILE A 86 -10.02 -11.09 -3.98
N SER A 87 -9.04 -11.67 -3.28
CA SER A 87 -9.30 -12.46 -2.05
C SER A 87 -9.73 -11.60 -0.84
N LYS A 88 -9.59 -10.28 -0.93
CA LYS A 88 -9.97 -9.31 0.11
C LYS A 88 -10.92 -8.24 -0.41
N LEU A 89 -11.61 -8.50 -1.53
CA LEU A 89 -12.34 -7.48 -2.28
C LEU A 89 -13.48 -6.84 -1.48
N GLU A 90 -14.22 -7.65 -0.71
CA GLU A 90 -15.29 -7.18 0.19
C GLU A 90 -14.74 -6.21 1.24
N ALA A 91 -13.76 -6.65 2.03
CA ALA A 91 -13.10 -5.80 3.04
C ALA A 91 -12.46 -4.55 2.41
N PHE A 92 -11.91 -4.65 1.20
CA PHE A 92 -11.37 -3.50 0.49
C PHE A 92 -12.45 -2.47 0.14
N PHE A 93 -13.61 -2.91 -0.36
CA PHE A 93 -14.71 -2.00 -0.69
C PHE A 93 -15.29 -1.30 0.55
N GLU A 94 -15.44 -2.00 1.67
CA GLU A 94 -15.87 -1.37 2.93
C GLU A 94 -14.94 -0.21 3.33
N LEU A 95 -13.62 -0.40 3.17
CA LEU A 95 -12.62 0.58 3.57
C LEU A 95 -12.50 1.78 2.61
N VAL A 96 -12.80 1.57 1.31
CA VAL A 96 -12.58 2.60 0.27
C VAL A 96 -13.85 3.32 -0.13
N VAL A 97 -14.98 2.63 -0.22
CA VAL A 97 -16.27 3.19 -0.66
C VAL A 97 -17.02 3.86 0.50
N GLY A 98 -16.63 3.55 1.75
CA GLY A 98 -17.20 4.20 2.93
C GLY A 98 -18.62 3.71 3.27
N LEU A 99 -18.94 2.45 2.97
CA LEU A 99 -20.26 1.86 3.24
C LEU A 99 -20.62 1.80 4.74
N ASN A 100 -19.64 2.04 5.63
CA ASN A 100 -19.80 2.10 7.08
C ASN A 100 -19.44 3.49 7.67
N SER A 101 -19.58 4.57 6.89
CA SER A 101 -19.34 5.96 7.33
C SER A 101 -20.54 6.58 8.04
#